data_AF-A0AAU9ITD9-F1
#
_entry.id   AF-A0AAU9ITD9-F1
#
_cell.length_a   1.000
_cell.length_b   1.000
_cell.length_c   1.000
_cell.angle_alpha   90.00
_cell.angle_beta   90.00
_cell.angle_gamma   90.00
#
_symmetry.space_group_name_H-M   'P 1'
#
loop_
_entity.id
_entity.type
_entity.pdbx_description
1 polymer ?
#
loop_
_entity_poly.entity_id
_entity_poly.type
_entity_poly.pdbx_seq_one_letter_code
_entity_poly.pdbx_strand_id
1 'polypeptide(L)'
;MEDSKVDKSLTLQAMKRDKKQREFREYLADKGIVLAMVKFLLALKQSDNPPNSPAEYIQQYFGVYKDPMWDIVDNMKADIEGMKTSIENKLNEIQNLKNEITKAKRSKLVRETFAALGPDAQGILSTKVLVQKLSGQPRFDTDLKLNQMNFVNFIMEHLISGANEDEKERFWTMCFLPFREIGTLGEDGKPKPAPFVGRLDDPSYVRILEKIRSYVLK
;
A
#
# COMPACT_ATOMS: atom_id res chain seq x y z
N MET A 1 -60.66 59.30 20.30
CA MET A 1 -59.63 58.42 20.91
C MET A 1 -59.18 57.28 19.99
N GLU A 2 -59.91 56.97 18.92
CA GLU A 2 -59.50 55.97 17.92
C GLU A 2 -58.42 56.48 16.95
N ASP A 3 -58.45 57.76 16.54
CA ASP A 3 -57.45 58.32 15.61
C ASP A 3 -56.00 58.27 16.12
N SER A 4 -55.78 58.43 17.44
CA SER A 4 -54.45 58.39 18.04
C SER A 4 -53.83 56.98 18.10
N LYS A 5 -54.65 55.92 18.04
CA LYS A 5 -54.17 54.52 17.99
C LYS A 5 -53.79 54.10 16.57
N VAL A 6 -54.51 54.59 15.55
CA VAL A 6 -54.20 54.34 14.14
C VAL A 6 -52.88 55.00 13.75
N ASP A 7 -52.65 56.24 14.19
CA ASP A 7 -51.44 57.02 13.87
C ASP A 7 -50.17 56.42 14.52
N LYS A 8 -50.27 55.95 15.78
CA LYS A 8 -49.17 55.23 16.45
C LYS A 8 -48.84 53.89 15.79
N SER A 9 -49.85 53.17 15.28
CA SER A 9 -49.66 51.89 14.58
C SER A 9 -48.93 52.07 13.24
N LEU A 10 -49.31 53.09 12.47
CA LEU A 10 -48.66 53.44 11.20
C LEU A 10 -47.20 53.86 11.40
N THR A 11 -46.94 54.66 12.44
CA THR A 11 -45.58 55.11 12.80
C THR A 11 -44.68 53.93 13.20
N LEU A 12 -45.22 52.96 13.94
CA LEU A 12 -44.47 51.78 14.38
C LEU A 12 -44.18 50.80 13.23
N GLN A 13 -45.08 50.71 12.24
CA GLN A 13 -44.84 49.97 11.01
C GLN A 13 -43.77 50.63 10.14
N ALA A 14 -43.80 51.96 10.01
CA ALA A 14 -42.77 52.72 9.28
C ALA A 14 -41.38 52.49 9.88
N MET A 15 -41.23 52.61 11.21
CA MET A 15 -39.96 52.35 11.90
C MET A 15 -39.44 50.92 11.69
N LYS A 16 -40.32 49.92 11.67
CA LYS A 16 -39.94 48.53 11.37
C LYS A 16 -39.49 48.35 9.92
N ARG A 17 -40.11 49.03 8.96
CA ARG A 17 -39.71 48.99 7.55
C ARG A 17 -38.34 49.63 7.37
N ASP A 18 -38.09 50.77 8.00
CA ASP A 18 -36.81 51.47 7.93
C ASP A 18 -35.66 50.65 8.54
N LYS A 19 -35.91 50.00 9.69
CA LYS A 19 -34.93 49.10 10.30
C LYS A 19 -34.58 47.94 9.37
N LYS A 20 -35.57 47.27 8.80
CA LYS A 20 -35.34 46.19 7.82
C LYS A 20 -34.60 46.68 6.57
N GLN A 21 -34.91 47.87 6.11
CA GLN A 21 -34.24 48.45 4.95
C GLN A 21 -32.78 48.78 5.24
N ARG A 22 -32.47 49.22 6.46
CA ARG A 22 -31.09 49.43 6.91
C ARG A 22 -30.32 48.11 6.99
N GLU A 23 -30.87 47.11 7.68
CA GLU A 23 -30.26 45.78 7.80
C GLU A 23 -30.01 45.14 6.42
N PHE A 24 -30.94 45.32 5.48
CA PHE A 24 -30.77 44.85 4.11
C PHE A 24 -29.63 45.57 3.38
N ARG A 25 -29.49 46.89 3.53
CA ARG A 25 -28.38 47.65 2.93
C ARG A 25 -27.03 47.24 3.51
N GLU A 26 -26.95 47.05 4.82
CA GLU A 26 -25.75 46.55 5.51
C GLU A 26 -25.37 45.16 4.99
N TYR A 27 -26.34 44.24 4.88
CA TYR A 27 -26.12 42.92 4.30
C TYR A 27 -25.57 42.99 2.86
N LEU A 28 -26.14 43.84 2.00
CA LEU A 28 -25.66 44.00 0.62
C LEU A 28 -24.23 44.53 0.55
N ALA A 29 -23.85 45.41 1.47
CA ALA A 29 -22.49 45.95 1.55
C ALA A 29 -21.50 44.92 2.11
N ASP A 30 -21.82 44.29 3.24
CA ASP A 30 -20.96 43.31 3.93
C ASP A 30 -20.69 42.07 3.08
N LYS A 31 -21.68 41.62 2.30
CA LYS A 31 -21.51 40.49 1.37
C LYS A 31 -20.88 40.89 0.04
N GLY A 32 -20.47 42.15 -0.12
CA GLY A 32 -19.80 42.64 -1.33
C GLY A 32 -20.70 42.70 -2.58
N ILE A 33 -22.02 42.56 -2.42
CA ILE A 33 -22.98 42.54 -3.53
C ILE A 33 -23.00 43.89 -4.26
N VAL A 34 -22.92 44.99 -3.51
CA VAL A 34 -22.86 46.35 -4.08
C VAL A 34 -21.63 46.50 -4.98
N LEU A 35 -20.46 46.04 -4.52
CA LEU A 35 -19.22 46.10 -5.29
C LEU A 35 -19.30 45.24 -6.55
N ALA A 36 -19.90 44.05 -6.46
CA ALA A 36 -20.11 43.17 -7.60
C ALA A 36 -21.04 43.79 -8.65
N MET A 37 -22.12 44.47 -8.23
CA MET A 37 -23.02 45.22 -9.13
C MET A 37 -22.31 46.40 -9.81
N VAL A 38 -21.48 47.15 -9.09
CA VAL A 38 -20.71 48.26 -9.68
C VAL A 38 -19.71 47.74 -10.72
N LYS A 39 -18.97 46.67 -10.41
CA LYS A 39 -18.03 46.03 -11.36
C LYS A 39 -18.75 45.53 -12.60
N PHE A 40 -19.93 44.93 -12.44
CA PHE A 40 -20.77 44.48 -13.55
C PHE A 40 -21.20 45.64 -14.47
N LEU A 41 -21.72 46.72 -13.89
CA LEU A 41 -22.13 47.90 -14.66
C LEU A 41 -20.96 48.58 -15.38
N LEU A 42 -19.78 48.61 -14.76
CA LEU A 42 -18.56 49.11 -15.39
C LEU A 42 -18.13 48.22 -16.56
N ALA A 43 -18.16 46.90 -16.38
CA ALA A 43 -17.83 45.95 -17.43
C ALA A 43 -18.78 46.08 -18.64
N LEU A 44 -20.08 46.27 -18.39
CA LEU A 44 -21.06 46.53 -19.45
C LEU A 44 -20.81 47.86 -20.17
N LYS A 45 -20.45 48.91 -19.42
CA LYS A 45 -20.15 50.22 -20.01
C LYS A 45 -18.87 50.20 -20.86
N GLN A 46 -17.91 49.35 -20.49
CA GLN A 46 -16.60 49.26 -21.13
C GLN A 46 -16.54 48.20 -22.24
N SER A 47 -17.57 47.36 -22.41
CA SER A 47 -17.57 46.32 -23.43
C SER A 47 -17.86 46.90 -24.81
N ASP A 48 -17.00 46.60 -25.79
CA ASP A 48 -17.22 46.96 -27.20
C ASP A 48 -18.43 46.23 -27.83
N ASN A 49 -18.84 45.10 -27.24
CA ASN A 49 -19.98 44.30 -27.66
C ASN A 49 -20.93 44.06 -26.46
N PRO A 50 -21.90 44.94 -26.20
CA PRO A 50 -22.85 44.74 -25.11
C PRO A 50 -23.75 43.52 -25.36
N PRO A 51 -24.17 42.80 -24.31
CA PRO A 51 -25.03 41.64 -24.45
C PRO A 51 -26.41 42.03 -24.99
N ASN A 52 -26.94 41.22 -25.90
CA ASN A 52 -28.26 41.42 -26.51
C ASN A 52 -29.42 41.38 -25.49
N SER A 53 -29.22 40.68 -24.37
CA SER A 53 -30.16 40.63 -23.24
C SER A 53 -29.41 40.91 -21.93
N PRO A 54 -29.39 42.17 -21.45
CA PRO A 54 -28.77 42.50 -20.17
C PRO A 54 -29.37 41.76 -18.97
N ALA A 55 -30.67 41.42 -19.02
CA ALA A 55 -31.35 40.68 -17.95
C ALA A 55 -30.85 39.23 -17.84
N GLU A 56 -30.71 38.53 -18.96
CA GLU A 56 -30.12 37.18 -18.99
C GLU A 56 -28.65 37.21 -18.60
N TYR A 57 -27.92 38.25 -19.03
CA TYR A 57 -26.51 38.41 -18.69
C TYR A 57 -26.30 38.68 -17.18
N ILE A 58 -27.17 39.45 -16.54
CA ILE A 58 -27.20 39.60 -15.06
C ILE A 58 -27.48 38.25 -14.39
N GLN A 59 -28.45 37.48 -14.90
CA GLN A 59 -28.75 36.15 -14.36
C GLN A 59 -27.61 35.16 -14.57
N GLN A 60 -26.84 35.25 -15.65
CA GLN A 60 -25.63 34.44 -15.83
C GLN A 60 -24.50 34.91 -14.91
N TYR A 61 -24.28 36.22 -14.81
CA TYR A 61 -23.22 36.83 -14.01
C TYR A 61 -23.42 36.64 -12.50
N PHE A 62 -24.66 36.75 -12.01
CA PHE A 62 -25.00 36.61 -10.59
C PHE A 62 -25.64 35.25 -10.24
N GLY A 63 -26.31 34.58 -11.18
CA GLY A 63 -26.94 33.28 -10.97
C GLY A 63 -25.97 32.10 -11.05
N VAL A 64 -24.77 32.32 -11.61
CA VAL A 64 -23.62 31.42 -11.48
C VAL A 64 -22.56 32.10 -10.61
N TYR A 65 -22.92 32.59 -9.42
CA TYR A 65 -21.92 32.96 -8.42
C TYR A 65 -21.15 31.70 -8.01
N LYS A 66 -20.08 31.40 -8.75
CA LYS A 66 -19.04 30.48 -8.32
C LYS A 66 -18.10 31.31 -7.46
N ASP A 67 -18.29 31.24 -6.15
CA ASP A 67 -17.32 31.79 -5.20
C ASP A 67 -15.93 31.27 -5.62
N PRO A 68 -14.90 32.12 -5.79
CA PRO A 68 -13.54 31.66 -6.05
C PRO A 68 -13.05 30.59 -5.06
N MET A 69 -13.63 30.55 -3.85
CA MET A 69 -13.45 29.47 -2.88
C MET A 69 -13.81 28.08 -3.42
N TRP A 70 -14.78 27.95 -4.34
CA TRP A 70 -15.12 26.67 -4.97
C TRP A 70 -14.02 26.16 -5.89
N ASP A 71 -13.35 27.02 -6.66
CA ASP A 71 -12.20 26.62 -7.47
C ASP A 71 -11.05 26.14 -6.58
N ILE A 72 -10.84 26.81 -5.44
CA ILE A 72 -9.86 26.39 -4.42
C ILE A 72 -10.25 25.02 -3.85
N VAL A 73 -11.52 24.81 -3.51
CA VAL A 73 -12.03 23.53 -3.00
C VAL A 73 -11.89 22.42 -4.04
N ASP A 74 -12.17 22.69 -5.32
CA ASP A 74 -12.04 21.72 -6.40
C ASP A 74 -10.56 21.35 -6.63
N ASN A 75 -9.65 22.33 -6.60
CA ASN A 75 -8.21 22.08 -6.64
C ASN A 75 -7.74 21.25 -5.44
N MET A 76 -8.18 21.60 -4.22
CA MET A 76 -7.86 20.83 -3.01
C MET A 76 -8.39 19.39 -3.09
N LYS A 77 -9.58 19.16 -3.65
CA LYS A 77 -10.11 17.81 -3.87
C LYS A 77 -9.24 17.03 -4.85
N ALA A 78 -8.84 17.66 -5.96
CA ALA A 78 -7.95 17.04 -6.93
C ALA A 78 -6.59 16.69 -6.32
N ASP A 79 -6.02 17.60 -5.52
CA ASP A 79 -4.76 17.37 -4.79
C ASP A 79 -4.88 16.22 -3.79
N ILE A 80 -5.96 16.18 -3.00
CA ILE A 80 -6.23 15.11 -2.05
C ILE A 80 -6.32 13.76 -2.78
N GLU A 81 -7.02 13.72 -3.91
CA GLU A 81 -7.17 12.48 -4.67
C GLU A 81 -5.83 12.04 -5.27
N GLY A 82 -5.06 12.97 -5.84
CA GLY A 82 -3.70 12.71 -6.30
C GLY A 82 -2.77 12.20 -5.19
N MET A 83 -2.87 12.77 -3.98
CA MET A 83 -2.13 12.30 -2.82
C MET A 83 -2.54 10.90 -2.39
N LYS A 84 -3.84 10.57 -2.39
CA LYS A 84 -4.32 9.22 -2.05
C LYS A 84 -3.77 8.17 -3.01
N THR A 85 -3.87 8.41 -4.32
CA THR A 85 -3.30 7.50 -5.33
C THR A 85 -1.79 7.36 -5.16
N SER A 86 -1.09 8.46 -4.88
CA SER A 86 0.36 8.44 -4.62
C SER A 86 0.71 7.60 -3.38
N ILE A 87 -0.05 7.74 -2.29
CA ILE A 87 0.12 6.95 -1.08
C ILE A 87 -0.09 5.46 -1.37
N GLU A 88 -1.17 5.09 -2.07
CA GLU A 88 -1.46 3.70 -2.41
C GLU A 88 -0.34 3.07 -3.26
N ASN A 89 0.13 3.79 -4.28
CA ASN A 89 1.25 3.34 -5.12
C ASN A 89 2.53 3.14 -4.29
N LYS A 90 2.84 4.07 -3.38
CA LYS A 90 4.01 3.96 -2.50
C LYS A 90 3.88 2.80 -1.50
N LEU A 91 2.69 2.53 -0.99
CA LEU A 91 2.45 1.37 -0.11
C LEU A 91 2.69 0.05 -0.86
N ASN A 92 2.23 -0.04 -2.12
CA ASN A 92 2.49 -1.20 -2.97
C ASN A 92 3.98 -1.37 -3.28
N GLU A 93 4.69 -0.27 -3.58
CA GLU A 93 6.14 -0.29 -3.80
C GLU A 93 6.91 -0.75 -2.55
N ILE A 94 6.56 -0.22 -1.38
CA ILE A 94 7.15 -0.65 -0.10
C ILE A 94 6.93 -2.15 0.13
N GLN A 95 5.73 -2.66 -0.17
CA GLN A 95 5.43 -4.08 0.00
C GLN A 95 6.26 -4.95 -0.95
N ASN A 96 6.40 -4.53 -2.21
CA ASN A 96 7.23 -5.23 -3.19
C ASN A 96 8.70 -5.26 -2.77
N LEU A 97 9.26 -4.12 -2.35
CA LEU A 97 10.64 -4.03 -1.87
C LEU A 97 10.89 -4.89 -0.62
N LYS A 98 9.92 -4.95 0.31
CA LYS A 98 10.01 -5.85 1.47
C LYS A 98 10.08 -7.33 1.06
N ASN A 99 9.29 -7.73 0.05
CA ASN A 99 9.32 -9.10 -0.47
C ASN A 99 10.66 -9.41 -1.15
N GLU A 100 11.19 -8.47 -1.96
CA GLU A 100 12.50 -8.61 -2.61
C GLU A 100 13.64 -8.74 -1.60
N ILE A 101 13.67 -7.89 -0.57
CA ILE A 101 14.66 -7.95 0.51
C ILE A 101 14.61 -9.31 1.21
N THR A 102 13.39 -9.79 1.53
CA THR A 102 13.21 -11.11 2.16
C THR A 102 13.71 -12.22 1.25
N LYS A 103 13.37 -12.21 -0.05
CA LYS A 103 13.86 -13.19 -1.03
C LYS A 103 15.39 -13.17 -1.14
N ALA A 104 16.00 -11.99 -1.18
CA ALA A 104 17.45 -11.82 -1.25
C ALA A 104 18.16 -12.34 0.01
N LYS A 105 17.65 -12.01 1.21
CA LYS A 105 18.17 -12.54 2.49
C LYS A 105 18.09 -14.06 2.53
N ARG A 106 16.94 -14.64 2.17
CA ARG A 106 16.75 -16.09 2.09
C ARG A 106 17.75 -16.70 1.09
N SER A 107 17.85 -16.18 -0.13
CA SER A 107 18.78 -16.68 -1.14
C SER A 107 20.24 -16.66 -0.67
N LYS A 108 20.67 -15.58 0.02
CA LYS A 108 22.01 -15.51 0.63
C LYS A 108 22.23 -16.63 1.64
N LEU A 109 21.30 -16.83 2.58
CA LEU A 109 21.38 -17.89 3.59
C LEU A 109 21.41 -19.29 2.97
N VAL A 110 20.66 -19.52 1.89
CA VAL A 110 20.68 -20.80 1.15
C VAL A 110 22.06 -21.06 0.54
N ARG A 111 22.70 -20.04 -0.06
CA ARG A 111 24.04 -20.17 -0.63
C ARG A 111 25.10 -20.46 0.44
N GLU A 112 25.02 -19.79 1.58
CA GLU A 112 25.89 -20.05 2.73
C GLU A 112 25.70 -21.47 3.26
N THR A 113 24.44 -21.92 3.34
CA THR A 113 24.10 -23.29 3.76
C THR A 113 24.64 -24.32 2.77
N PHE A 114 24.55 -24.06 1.45
CA PHE A 114 25.15 -24.93 0.44
C PHE A 114 26.66 -25.10 0.65
N ALA A 115 27.37 -24.01 0.94
CA ALA A 115 28.80 -24.08 1.23
C ALA A 115 29.10 -24.88 2.51
N ALA A 116 28.32 -24.65 3.58
CA ALA A 116 28.46 -25.38 4.85
C ALA A 116 28.14 -26.88 4.72
N LEU A 117 27.27 -27.25 3.77
CA LEU A 117 26.98 -28.64 3.43
C LEU A 117 28.16 -29.35 2.76
N GLY A 118 29.27 -28.68 2.48
CA GLY A 118 30.51 -29.29 2.00
C GLY A 118 30.31 -29.99 0.66
N PRO A 119 30.02 -29.26 -0.42
CA PRO A 119 30.04 -29.82 -1.77
C PRO A 119 31.43 -30.36 -2.09
N ASP A 120 31.51 -31.26 -3.07
CA ASP A 120 32.79 -31.80 -3.53
C ASP A 120 33.68 -30.74 -4.20
N ALA A 121 34.87 -31.15 -4.65
CA ALA A 121 35.83 -30.27 -5.29
C ALA A 121 35.30 -29.60 -6.58
N GLN A 122 34.26 -30.17 -7.20
CA GLN A 122 33.57 -29.65 -8.37
C GLN A 122 32.42 -28.71 -8.01
N GLY A 123 32.18 -28.47 -6.72
CA GLY A 123 31.07 -27.65 -6.24
C GLY A 123 29.72 -28.34 -6.35
N ILE A 124 29.70 -29.68 -6.31
CA ILE A 124 28.50 -30.51 -6.42
C ILE A 124 28.15 -31.14 -5.07
N LEU A 125 26.87 -31.12 -4.74
CA LEU A 125 26.29 -31.81 -3.59
C LEU A 125 25.31 -32.89 -4.07
N SER A 126 25.52 -34.12 -3.62
CA SER A 126 24.60 -35.23 -3.87
C SER A 126 23.40 -35.17 -2.92
N THR A 127 22.19 -35.46 -3.43
CA THR A 127 21.00 -35.61 -2.57
C THR A 127 21.13 -36.74 -1.56
N LYS A 128 21.92 -37.79 -1.82
CA LYS A 128 22.21 -38.84 -0.84
C LYS A 128 23.00 -38.28 0.34
N VAL A 129 24.04 -37.50 0.08
CA VAL A 129 24.86 -36.84 1.12
C VAL A 129 23.99 -35.85 1.91
N LEU A 130 23.14 -35.11 1.23
CA LEU A 130 22.19 -34.19 1.87
C LEU A 130 21.24 -34.90 2.83
N VAL A 131 20.59 -35.97 2.40
CA VAL A 131 19.67 -36.77 3.23
C VAL A 131 20.42 -37.43 4.39
N GLN A 132 21.62 -37.94 4.14
CA GLN A 132 22.48 -38.50 5.19
C GLN A 132 22.82 -37.45 6.25
N LYS A 133 23.14 -36.22 5.85
CA LYS A 133 23.43 -35.11 6.79
C LYS A 133 22.20 -34.62 7.55
N LEU A 134 21.00 -34.75 6.97
CA LEU A 134 19.75 -34.38 7.62
C LEU A 134 19.25 -35.42 8.63
N SER A 135 19.38 -36.70 8.31
CA SER A 135 18.73 -37.80 9.05
C SER A 135 19.69 -38.75 9.75
N GLY A 136 20.98 -38.71 9.41
CA GLY A 136 21.95 -39.73 9.77
C GLY A 136 21.82 -41.04 8.99
N GLN A 137 20.82 -41.20 8.11
CA GLN A 137 20.64 -42.44 7.35
C GLN A 137 21.60 -42.53 6.15
N PRO A 138 22.32 -43.64 5.98
CA PRO A 138 23.29 -43.80 4.89
C PRO A 138 22.65 -44.09 3.53
N ARG A 139 21.33 -44.36 3.48
CA ARG A 139 20.64 -44.81 2.28
C ARG A 139 19.53 -43.84 1.92
N PHE A 140 19.58 -43.35 0.69
CA PHE A 140 18.51 -42.63 0.03
C PHE A 140 18.42 -43.13 -1.41
N ASP A 141 17.20 -43.40 -1.87
CA ASP A 141 16.89 -44.08 -3.13
C ASP A 141 17.26 -43.24 -4.36
N THR A 142 17.28 -41.92 -4.22
CA THR A 142 17.42 -40.98 -5.34
C THR A 142 18.72 -40.16 -5.21
N ASP A 143 19.61 -40.21 -6.22
CA ASP A 143 20.85 -39.41 -6.24
C ASP A 143 20.86 -38.40 -7.40
N LEU A 144 20.57 -37.15 -7.09
CA LEU A 144 20.74 -36.01 -7.98
C LEU A 144 21.97 -35.20 -7.56
N LYS A 145 22.74 -34.75 -8.56
CA LYS A 145 23.90 -33.88 -8.38
C LYS A 145 23.46 -32.42 -8.47
N LEU A 146 23.53 -31.71 -7.35
CA LEU A 146 23.13 -30.32 -7.22
C LEU A 146 24.38 -29.42 -7.19
N ASN A 147 24.55 -28.57 -8.19
CA ASN A 147 25.43 -27.41 -8.04
C ASN A 147 24.74 -26.33 -7.17
N GLN A 148 25.46 -25.26 -6.83
CA GLN A 148 24.92 -24.20 -5.97
C GLN A 148 23.62 -23.59 -6.54
N MET A 149 23.55 -23.33 -7.85
CA MET A 149 22.37 -22.74 -8.49
C MET A 149 21.16 -23.68 -8.39
N ASN A 150 21.34 -24.96 -8.71
CA ASN A 150 20.30 -25.97 -8.64
C ASN A 150 19.81 -26.17 -7.19
N PHE A 151 20.72 -26.12 -6.22
CA PHE A 151 20.34 -26.18 -4.80
C PHE A 151 19.54 -24.95 -4.38
N VAL A 152 19.96 -23.74 -4.78
CA VAL A 152 19.21 -22.51 -4.50
C VAL A 152 17.81 -22.57 -5.10
N ASN A 153 17.68 -23.01 -6.35
CA ASN A 153 16.40 -23.16 -7.03
C ASN A 153 15.53 -24.22 -6.36
N PHE A 154 16.10 -25.38 -6.00
CA PHE A 154 15.41 -26.41 -5.24
C PHE A 154 14.84 -25.85 -3.94
N ILE A 155 15.63 -25.16 -3.14
CA ILE A 155 15.16 -24.61 -1.86
C ILE A 155 14.11 -23.53 -2.09
N MET A 156 14.44 -22.50 -2.89
CA MET A 156 13.65 -21.27 -2.99
C MET A 156 12.36 -21.43 -3.78
N GLU A 157 12.36 -22.26 -4.82
CA GLU A 157 11.23 -22.36 -5.76
C GLU A 157 10.46 -23.69 -5.60
N HIS A 158 11.07 -24.73 -5.02
CA HIS A 158 10.44 -26.05 -4.93
C HIS A 158 10.16 -26.53 -3.49
N LEU A 159 11.10 -26.36 -2.55
CA LEU A 159 10.94 -26.79 -1.15
C LEU A 159 10.04 -25.82 -0.37
N ILE A 160 10.34 -24.52 -0.44
CA ILE A 160 9.58 -23.47 0.27
C ILE A 160 8.39 -22.94 -0.54
N SER A 161 7.97 -23.66 -1.58
CA SER A 161 6.81 -23.28 -2.41
C SER A 161 5.55 -23.15 -1.55
N GLY A 162 4.90 -21.98 -1.57
CA GLY A 162 3.65 -21.68 -0.87
C GLY A 162 2.82 -20.66 -1.65
N ALA A 163 1.50 -20.64 -1.41
CA ALA A 163 0.56 -19.76 -2.12
C ALA A 163 0.70 -18.28 -1.72
N ASN A 164 1.16 -18.02 -0.49
CA ASN A 164 1.39 -16.69 0.06
C ASN A 164 2.70 -16.65 0.88
N GLU A 165 3.08 -15.47 1.38
CA GLU A 165 4.33 -15.31 2.15
C GLU A 165 4.28 -15.98 3.53
N ASP A 166 3.12 -16.11 4.17
CA ASP A 166 2.99 -16.78 5.47
C ASP A 166 3.28 -18.28 5.34
N GLU A 167 2.77 -18.92 4.29
CA GLU A 167 3.08 -20.32 3.98
C GLU A 167 4.56 -20.51 3.66
N LYS A 168 5.15 -19.60 2.88
CA LYS A 168 6.58 -19.63 2.57
C LYS A 168 7.42 -19.48 3.85
N GLU A 169 7.04 -18.59 4.76
CA GLU A 169 7.73 -18.41 6.05
C GLU A 169 7.58 -19.65 6.94
N ARG A 170 6.40 -20.27 6.95
CA ARG A 170 6.18 -21.54 7.65
C ARG A 170 7.09 -22.64 7.10
N PHE A 171 7.15 -22.82 5.77
CA PHE A 171 8.03 -23.82 5.16
C PHE A 171 9.50 -23.47 5.28
N TRP A 172 9.86 -22.18 5.29
CA TRP A 172 11.20 -21.73 5.59
C TRP A 172 11.64 -22.19 6.99
N THR A 173 10.79 -21.94 7.99
CA THR A 173 11.05 -22.33 9.38
C THR A 173 11.09 -23.86 9.54
N MET A 174 10.07 -24.56 9.04
CA MET A 174 9.95 -26.00 9.23
C MET A 174 10.96 -26.80 8.39
N CYS A 175 11.13 -26.45 7.12
CA CYS A 175 11.90 -27.26 6.18
C CYS A 175 13.33 -26.75 5.98
N PHE A 176 13.57 -25.44 5.90
CA PHE A 176 14.91 -24.94 5.58
C PHE A 176 15.81 -24.76 6.79
N LEU A 177 15.32 -24.23 7.92
CA LEU A 177 16.17 -23.99 9.10
C LEU A 177 16.92 -25.24 9.60
N PRO A 178 16.36 -26.46 9.58
CA PRO A 178 17.11 -27.67 9.94
C PRO A 178 18.39 -27.88 9.12
N PHE A 179 18.44 -27.42 7.86
CA PHE A 179 19.66 -27.51 7.05
C PHE A 179 20.81 -26.69 7.64
N ARG A 180 20.51 -25.61 8.37
CA ARG A 180 21.52 -24.75 9.01
C ARG A 180 22.11 -25.36 10.27
N GLU A 181 21.42 -26.32 10.88
CA GLU A 181 21.92 -27.02 12.07
C GLU A 181 22.96 -28.09 11.71
N ILE A 182 23.02 -28.49 10.44
CA ILE A 182 23.99 -29.46 9.94
C ILE A 182 25.41 -28.94 10.16
N GLY A 183 26.22 -29.76 10.85
CA GLY A 183 27.63 -29.46 11.08
C GLY A 183 27.89 -28.37 12.12
N THR A 184 26.84 -27.88 12.81
CA THR A 184 27.02 -26.97 13.95
C THR A 184 27.59 -27.71 15.16
N LEU A 185 28.37 -27.02 15.98
CA LEU A 185 28.90 -27.57 17.22
C LEU A 185 27.90 -27.35 18.37
N GLY A 186 27.83 -28.32 19.27
CA GLY A 186 27.15 -28.21 20.56
C GLY A 186 27.97 -27.38 21.55
N GLU A 187 27.38 -27.14 22.72
CA GLU A 187 28.06 -26.44 23.83
C GLU A 187 29.30 -27.18 24.32
N ASP A 188 29.34 -28.50 24.10
CA ASP A 188 30.47 -29.38 24.40
C ASP A 188 31.57 -29.36 23.33
N GLY A 189 31.42 -28.52 22.30
CA GLY A 189 32.35 -28.43 21.17
C GLY A 189 32.29 -29.62 20.22
N LYS A 190 31.36 -30.56 20.40
CA LYS A 190 31.19 -31.71 19.50
C LYS A 190 30.15 -31.38 18.41
N PRO A 191 30.24 -32.02 17.23
CA PRO A 191 29.20 -31.86 16.22
C PRO A 191 27.84 -32.28 16.76
N LYS A 192 26.83 -31.42 16.58
CA LYS A 192 25.44 -31.77 16.89
C LYS A 192 25.00 -32.98 16.05
N PRO A 193 24.11 -33.84 16.58
CA PRO A 193 23.51 -34.89 15.79
C PRO A 193 22.76 -34.30 14.60
N ALA A 194 22.59 -35.10 13.56
CA ALA A 194 21.83 -34.67 12.40
C ALA A 194 20.38 -34.29 12.79
N PRO A 195 19.80 -33.24 12.19
CA PRO A 195 18.57 -32.61 12.68
C PRO A 195 17.39 -33.56 12.90
N PHE A 196 17.25 -34.60 12.08
CA PHE A 196 16.13 -35.54 12.10
C PHE A 196 16.50 -36.94 12.62
N VAL A 197 17.67 -37.10 13.26
CA VAL A 197 18.05 -38.39 13.85
C VAL A 197 17.01 -38.81 14.89
N GLY A 198 16.45 -40.01 14.70
CA GLY A 198 15.40 -40.56 15.56
C GLY A 198 14.00 -39.95 15.36
N ARG A 199 13.82 -39.03 14.40
CA ARG A 199 12.56 -38.32 14.11
C ARG A 199 12.23 -38.34 12.62
N LEU A 200 12.24 -39.52 12.03
CA LEU A 200 12.07 -39.71 10.57
C LEU A 200 10.61 -39.62 10.11
N ASP A 201 9.68 -39.62 11.06
CA ASP A 201 8.26 -39.38 10.89
C ASP A 201 7.88 -37.89 11.01
N ASP A 202 8.86 -37.01 11.31
CA ASP A 202 8.62 -35.57 11.40
C ASP A 202 8.03 -35.04 10.08
N PRO A 203 6.89 -34.33 10.10
CA PRO A 203 6.24 -33.81 8.90
C PRO A 203 7.17 -32.96 8.02
N SER A 204 8.10 -32.24 8.64
CA SER A 204 9.08 -31.41 7.94
C SER A 204 10.06 -32.27 7.15
N TYR A 205 10.56 -33.36 7.75
CA TYR A 205 11.45 -34.30 7.09
C TYR A 205 10.76 -35.05 5.95
N VAL A 206 9.54 -35.55 6.19
CA VAL A 206 8.73 -36.24 5.17
C VAL A 206 8.52 -35.33 3.95
N ARG A 207 8.16 -34.06 4.19
CA ARG A 207 8.01 -33.07 3.12
C ARG A 207 9.31 -32.81 2.37
N ILE A 208 10.45 -32.69 3.08
CA ILE A 208 11.77 -32.51 2.43
C ILE A 208 12.03 -33.67 1.47
N LEU A 209 11.82 -34.92 1.90
CA LEU A 209 12.03 -36.09 1.05
C LEU A 209 11.11 -36.12 -0.17
N GLU A 210 9.82 -35.83 0.01
CA GLU A 210 8.85 -35.72 -1.09
C GLU A 210 9.28 -34.66 -2.11
N LYS A 211 9.74 -33.50 -1.62
CA LYS A 211 10.23 -32.41 -2.48
C LYS A 211 11.52 -32.77 -3.19
N ILE A 212 12.46 -33.45 -2.55
CA ILE A 212 13.67 -33.96 -3.22
C ILE A 212 13.27 -34.92 -4.35
N ARG A 213 12.43 -35.93 -4.06
CA ARG A 213 11.99 -36.92 -5.06
C ARG A 213 11.31 -36.28 -6.26
N SER A 214 10.36 -35.37 -6.01
CA SER A 214 9.65 -34.66 -7.08
C SER A 214 10.53 -33.68 -7.86
N TYR A 215 11.62 -33.19 -7.28
CA TYR A 215 12.58 -32.35 -7.99
C TYR A 215 13.46 -33.15 -8.96
N VAL A 216 13.80 -34.41 -8.62
CA VAL A 216 14.59 -35.28 -9.49
C VAL A 216 13.81 -35.78 -10.71
N LEU A 217 12.49 -35.84 -10.61
CA LEU A 217 11.61 -36.25 -11.72
C LEU A 217 11.34 -35.14 -12.75
N LYS A 218 11.82 -33.91 -12.51
CA LYS A 218 11.72 -32.78 -13.45
C LYS A 218 12.99 -32.66 -14.29
#